data_AF-A0A536L4J6-F1
#
_entry.id   AF-A0A536L4J6-F1
#
_cell.length_a   1.000
_cell.length_b   1.000
_cell.length_c   1.000
_cell.angle_alpha   90.00
_cell.angle_beta   90.00
_cell.angle_gamma   90.00
#
_symmetry.space_group_name_H-M   'P 1'
#
loop_
_entity.id
_entity.type
_entity.pdbx_description
1 polymer ?
#
loop_
_entity_poly.entity_id
_entity_poly.type
_entity_poly.pdbx_seq_one_letter_code
_entity_poly.pdbx_strand_id
1 'polypeptide(L)'
;MARRLGRRRCSTRVRACWAEAPSRPPPDLVAAAFHWLEYLGLLGAIGSLVVRRLGQMTPKIQWANPSLRIPLVAALAGVLGLVVFAPRSVLPRLDLAVVVHVLAAGMWAGGIMALASLRPPDGWSSPQARALIERFARVALLAFAVTALTGVLQAGEQLRDVSDLWTTTYGLVLLVKCAAVLAMLGLSLAWRAGRPVARLEALAAILVVGATALLAAFPAQA
;
A
#
# COMPACT_ATOMS: atom_id res chain seq x y z
N MET A 1 23.92 40.94 59.34
CA MET A 1 24.27 40.86 57.90
C MET A 1 23.17 40.07 57.18
N ALA A 2 22.05 40.73 56.85
CA ALA A 2 20.82 40.07 56.39
C ALA A 2 20.66 40.23 54.86
N ARG A 3 20.65 39.11 54.13
CA ARG A 3 20.44 39.09 52.67
C ARG A 3 18.94 39.26 52.37
N ARG A 4 18.61 40.35 51.67
CA ARG A 4 17.27 40.66 51.18
C ARG A 4 16.79 39.56 50.22
N LEU A 5 15.79 38.78 50.64
CA LEU A 5 15.00 37.93 49.75
C LEU A 5 14.11 38.84 48.90
N GLY A 6 14.49 39.01 47.63
CA GLY A 6 13.68 39.74 46.65
C GLY A 6 12.36 39.02 46.40
N ARG A 7 11.27 39.58 46.94
CA ARG A 7 9.89 39.25 46.57
C ARG A 7 9.72 39.44 45.07
N ARG A 8 9.66 38.34 44.30
CA ARG A 8 9.16 38.38 42.92
C ARG A 8 7.67 38.69 42.99
N ARG A 9 7.31 39.93 42.64
CA ARG A 9 5.92 40.35 42.43
C ARG A 9 5.37 39.53 41.26
N CYS A 10 4.43 38.64 41.53
CA CYS A 10 3.61 38.01 40.49
C CYS A 10 2.62 39.07 40.00
N SER A 11 3.01 39.88 39.01
CA SER A 11 2.12 40.82 38.36
C SER A 11 1.24 40.08 37.35
N THR A 12 -0.06 40.10 37.60
CA THR A 12 -1.17 39.99 36.65
C THR A 12 -0.78 40.12 35.17
N ARG A 13 -0.41 39.00 34.53
CA ARG A 13 -0.52 38.82 33.07
C ARG A 13 -0.52 37.32 32.74
N VAL A 14 -1.73 36.75 32.67
CA VAL A 14 -2.02 35.34 32.32
C VAL A 14 -1.74 35.05 30.83
N ARG A 15 -0.58 35.44 30.29
CA ARG A 15 -0.35 35.41 28.82
C ARG A 15 1.00 34.89 28.32
N ALA A 16 1.83 34.27 29.16
CA ALA A 16 3.15 33.81 28.69
C ALA A 16 3.59 32.47 29.29
N CYS A 17 2.72 31.47 29.25
CA CYS A 17 3.09 30.06 29.46
C CYS A 17 2.59 29.20 28.29
N TRP A 18 2.66 29.74 27.07
CA TRP A 18 2.61 28.93 25.86
C TRP A 18 4.05 28.55 25.55
N ALA A 19 4.50 27.40 26.05
CA ALA A 19 5.62 26.73 25.40
C ALA A 19 5.18 26.51 23.96
N GLU A 20 5.88 27.11 22.98
CA GLU A 20 5.63 26.80 21.58
C GLU A 20 5.60 25.28 21.44
N ALA A 21 4.45 24.73 21.06
CA ALA A 21 4.36 23.31 20.73
C ALA A 21 5.44 23.06 19.65
N PRO A 22 6.30 22.04 19.82
CA PRO A 22 7.35 21.78 18.84
C PRO A 22 6.71 21.67 17.46
N SER A 23 7.06 22.61 16.57
CA SER A 23 6.63 22.60 15.18
C SER A 23 7.00 21.24 14.62
N ARG A 24 5.98 20.45 14.22
CA ARG A 24 6.22 19.11 13.65
C ARG A 24 7.22 19.25 12.50
N PRO A 25 8.27 18.41 12.42
CA PRO A 25 9.19 18.46 11.30
C PRO A 25 8.40 18.31 9.99
N PRO A 26 8.81 19.01 8.91
CA PRO A 26 8.18 18.84 7.61
C PRO A 26 8.22 17.36 7.20
N PRO A 27 7.23 16.88 6.43
CA PRO A 27 7.20 15.48 6.00
C PRO A 27 8.51 15.12 5.26
N ASP A 28 9.21 14.10 5.74
CA ASP A 28 10.46 13.60 5.16
C ASP A 28 10.18 12.89 3.83
N LEU A 29 10.00 13.68 2.76
CA LEU A 29 9.73 13.20 1.40
C LEU A 29 10.77 12.18 0.92
N VAL A 30 12.01 12.33 1.37
CA VAL A 30 13.13 11.43 1.06
C VAL A 30 12.92 10.06 1.69
N ALA A 31 12.60 9.99 2.99
CA ALA A 31 12.31 8.74 3.66
C ALA A 31 11.05 8.07 3.06
N ALA A 32 10.02 8.87 2.75
CA ALA A 32 8.84 8.38 2.05
C ALA A 32 9.18 7.75 0.69
N ALA A 33 10.01 8.42 -0.13
CA ALA A 33 10.43 7.89 -1.42
C ALA A 33 11.18 6.55 -1.30
N PHE A 34 12.07 6.41 -0.32
CA PHE A 34 12.78 5.15 -0.08
C PHE A 34 11.86 4.04 0.43
N HIS A 35 10.87 4.35 1.27
CA HIS A 35 9.82 3.39 1.64
C HIS A 35 9.03 2.93 0.41
N TRP A 36 8.60 3.85 -0.46
CA TRP A 36 7.92 3.48 -1.70
C TRP A 36 8.77 2.57 -2.58
N LEU A 37 10.07 2.86 -2.70
CA LEU A 37 11.00 2.05 -3.48
C LEU A 37 11.19 0.65 -2.90
N GLU A 38 11.35 0.54 -1.58
CA GLU A 38 11.43 -0.72 -0.85
C GLU A 38 10.17 -1.56 -1.10
N TYR A 39 8.99 -0.97 -0.86
CA TYR A 39 7.69 -1.62 -1.05
C TYR A 39 7.51 -2.10 -2.49
N LEU A 40 7.76 -1.25 -3.49
CA LEU A 40 7.64 -1.62 -4.91
C LEU A 40 8.59 -2.77 -5.28
N GLY A 41 9.81 -2.75 -4.72
CA GLY A 41 10.78 -3.84 -4.89
C GLY A 41 10.28 -5.16 -4.31
N LEU A 42 9.76 -5.15 -3.07
CA LEU A 42 9.21 -6.34 -2.42
C LEU A 42 7.99 -6.88 -3.16
N LEU A 43 7.05 -6.01 -3.55
CA LEU A 43 5.88 -6.39 -4.34
C LEU A 43 6.32 -7.06 -5.66
N GLY A 44 7.21 -6.42 -6.41
CA GLY A 44 7.70 -6.96 -7.68
C GLY A 44 8.45 -8.28 -7.52
N ALA A 45 9.20 -8.46 -6.43
CA ALA A 45 9.92 -9.70 -6.14
C ALA A 45 8.96 -10.85 -5.82
N ILE A 46 8.01 -10.64 -4.91
CA ILE A 46 6.98 -11.61 -4.55
C ILE A 46 6.17 -12.00 -5.80
N GLY A 47 5.72 -11.02 -6.56
CA GLY A 47 4.99 -11.23 -7.80
C GLY A 47 5.76 -12.05 -8.85
N SER A 48 7.04 -11.72 -9.04
CA SER A 48 7.92 -12.46 -9.95
C SER A 48 8.09 -13.92 -9.53
N LEU A 49 8.22 -14.20 -8.22
CA LEU A 49 8.28 -15.56 -7.69
C LEU A 49 6.98 -16.33 -7.93
N VAL A 50 5.83 -15.70 -7.68
CA VAL A 50 4.51 -16.30 -7.93
C VAL A 50 4.36 -16.66 -9.41
N VAL A 51 4.63 -15.74 -10.32
CA VAL A 51 4.49 -15.97 -11.77
C VAL A 51 5.47 -17.04 -12.26
N ARG A 52 6.74 -17.01 -11.83
CA ARG A 52 7.72 -18.08 -12.12
C ARG A 52 7.21 -19.44 -11.64
N ARG A 53 6.67 -19.50 -10.42
CA ARG A 53 6.17 -20.75 -9.84
C ARG A 53 4.97 -21.30 -10.62
N LEU A 54 4.04 -20.43 -11.02
CA LEU A 54 2.88 -20.81 -11.84
C LEU A 54 3.27 -21.25 -13.26
N GLY A 55 4.32 -20.64 -13.84
CA GLY A 55 4.89 -21.05 -15.12
C GLY A 55 5.58 -22.42 -15.08
N GLN A 56 6.10 -22.82 -13.93
CA GLN A 56 6.73 -24.14 -13.73
C GLN A 56 5.73 -25.28 -13.52
N MET A 57 4.45 -24.97 -13.21
CA MET A 57 3.40 -25.99 -13.07
C MET A 57 3.09 -26.63 -14.42
N THR A 58 2.91 -27.95 -14.47
CA THR A 58 2.64 -28.70 -15.70
C THR A 58 1.32 -28.30 -16.36
N PRO A 59 1.26 -28.13 -17.70
CA PRO A 59 2.38 -28.04 -18.64
C PRO A 59 3.26 -26.80 -18.42
N LYS A 60 4.59 -26.98 -18.49
CA LYS A 60 5.59 -25.94 -18.22
C LYS A 60 5.53 -24.84 -19.29
N ILE A 61 5.54 -23.59 -18.85
CA ILE A 61 5.50 -22.40 -19.69
C ILE A 61 6.88 -21.72 -19.59
N GLN A 62 7.77 -22.01 -20.54
CA GLN A 62 9.19 -21.62 -20.45
C GLN A 62 9.42 -20.10 -20.52
N TRP A 63 8.57 -19.38 -21.24
CA TRP A 63 8.67 -17.92 -21.38
C TRP A 63 8.20 -17.17 -20.11
N ALA A 64 7.52 -17.83 -19.17
CA ALA A 64 7.01 -17.23 -17.94
C ALA A 64 8.10 -17.08 -16.85
N ASN A 65 9.17 -16.36 -17.18
CA ASN A 65 10.32 -16.16 -16.31
C ASN A 65 10.64 -14.66 -16.09
N PRO A 66 9.80 -13.90 -15.36
CA PRO A 66 10.03 -12.47 -15.11
C PRO A 66 11.34 -12.24 -14.36
N SER A 67 12.07 -11.17 -14.66
CA SER A 67 13.39 -10.93 -14.03
C SER A 67 13.27 -10.56 -12.55
N LEU A 68 14.01 -11.24 -11.67
CA LEU A 68 14.07 -10.88 -10.23
C LEU A 68 15.08 -9.76 -9.92
N ARG A 69 15.94 -9.40 -10.87
CA ARG A 69 17.04 -8.45 -10.65
C ARG A 69 16.52 -7.06 -10.31
N ILE A 70 15.63 -6.53 -11.15
CA ILE A 70 15.05 -5.18 -10.99
C ILE A 70 14.33 -5.02 -9.64
N PRO A 71 13.37 -5.89 -9.27
CA PRO A 71 12.66 -5.72 -8.00
C PRO A 71 13.57 -5.90 -6.79
N LEU A 72 14.55 -6.81 -6.83
CA LEU A 72 15.49 -7.00 -5.73
C LEU A 72 16.42 -5.79 -5.56
N VAL A 73 16.94 -5.24 -6.65
CA VAL A 73 17.76 -4.02 -6.62
C VAL A 73 16.96 -2.84 -6.07
N ALA A 74 15.69 -2.68 -6.49
CA ALA A 74 14.81 -1.65 -5.94
C ALA A 74 14.59 -1.84 -4.43
N ALA A 75 14.28 -3.07 -3.99
CA ALA A 75 14.09 -3.37 -2.56
C ALA A 75 15.35 -3.04 -1.74
N LEU A 76 16.52 -3.49 -2.20
CA LEU A 76 17.79 -3.24 -1.51
C LEU A 76 18.17 -1.76 -1.49
N ALA A 77 17.93 -1.03 -2.58
CA ALA A 77 18.19 0.40 -2.65
C ALA A 77 17.23 1.19 -1.72
N GLY A 78 15.98 0.76 -1.60
CA GLY A 78 15.02 1.31 -0.64
C GLY A 78 15.48 1.10 0.81
N VAL A 79 15.82 -0.14 1.18
CA VAL A 79 16.35 -0.47 2.51
C VAL A 79 17.62 0.34 2.82
N LEU A 80 18.57 0.38 1.88
CA LEU A 80 19.80 1.15 2.05
C LEU A 80 19.52 2.64 2.27
N GLY A 81 18.62 3.22 1.48
CA GLY A 81 18.20 4.61 1.64
C GLY A 81 17.57 4.88 3.00
N LEU A 82 16.74 3.97 3.52
CA LEU A 82 16.16 4.11 4.85
C LEU A 82 17.22 4.03 5.94
N VAL A 83 18.18 3.10 5.84
CA VAL A 83 19.28 2.98 6.81
C VAL A 83 20.12 4.27 6.87
N VAL A 84 20.30 4.94 5.73
CA VAL A 84 21.13 6.16 5.62
C VAL A 84 20.36 7.43 6.00
N PHE A 85 19.11 7.56 5.54
CA PHE A 85 18.36 8.82 5.58
C PHE A 85 17.19 8.83 6.57
N ALA A 86 16.71 7.68 7.04
CA ALA A 86 15.55 7.65 7.94
C ALA A 86 15.95 7.85 9.42
N PRO A 87 15.13 8.56 10.20
CA PRO A 87 15.36 8.71 11.63
C PRO A 87 15.25 7.35 12.35
N ARG A 88 16.23 7.05 13.20
CA ARG A 88 16.38 5.74 13.90
C ARG A 88 15.30 5.44 14.95
N SER A 89 14.34 6.33 15.15
CA SER A 89 13.25 6.20 16.12
C SER A 89 12.14 5.26 15.68
N VAL A 90 12.16 4.77 14.44
CA VAL A 90 11.17 3.84 13.90
C VAL A 90 11.76 2.43 13.92
N LEU A 91 11.56 1.69 15.03
CA LEU A 91 11.75 0.24 14.96
C LEU A 91 10.60 -0.36 14.13
N PRO A 92 10.90 -1.21 13.13
CA PRO A 92 9.86 -1.90 12.39
C PRO A 92 9.11 -2.83 13.35
N ARG A 93 7.82 -2.58 13.54
CA ARG A 93 6.94 -3.55 14.21
C ARG A 93 6.63 -4.65 13.19
N LEU A 94 7.20 -5.83 13.43
CA LEU A 94 6.85 -7.05 12.69
C LEU A 94 5.52 -7.58 13.25
N ASP A 95 4.44 -6.90 12.88
CA ASP A 95 3.10 -7.39 13.13
C ASP A 95 2.74 -8.44 12.07
N LEU A 96 2.23 -9.60 12.51
CA LEU A 96 1.77 -10.66 11.61
C LEU A 96 0.70 -10.14 10.64
N ALA A 97 -0.20 -9.25 11.09
CA ALA A 97 -1.23 -8.66 10.24
C ALA A 97 -0.62 -7.85 9.08
N VAL A 98 0.42 -7.07 9.36
CA VAL A 98 1.14 -6.28 8.35
C VAL A 98 1.90 -7.20 7.40
N VAL A 99 2.59 -8.21 7.90
CA VAL A 99 3.31 -9.18 7.07
C VAL A 99 2.35 -9.91 6.13
N VAL A 100 1.23 -10.42 6.64
CA VAL A 100 0.22 -11.10 5.82
C VAL A 100 -0.37 -10.14 4.79
N HIS A 101 -0.67 -8.89 5.18
CA HIS A 101 -1.18 -7.87 4.26
C HIS A 101 -0.21 -7.59 3.11
N VAL A 102 1.07 -7.37 3.40
CA VAL A 102 2.10 -7.05 2.39
C VAL A 102 2.40 -8.25 1.51
N LEU A 103 2.45 -9.47 2.06
CA LEU A 103 2.62 -10.69 1.28
C LEU A 103 1.44 -10.91 0.32
N ALA A 104 0.22 -10.77 0.81
CA ALA A 104 -0.99 -10.90 0.00
C ALA A 104 -1.04 -9.81 -1.09
N ALA A 105 -0.73 -8.56 -0.75
CA ALA A 105 -0.64 -7.47 -1.71
C ALA A 105 0.45 -7.73 -2.77
N GLY A 106 1.60 -8.25 -2.36
CA GLY A 106 2.70 -8.64 -3.27
C GLY A 106 2.33 -9.78 -4.21
N MET A 107 1.60 -10.79 -3.75
CA MET A 107 1.12 -11.88 -4.61
C MET A 107 0.13 -11.37 -5.67
N TRP A 108 -0.73 -10.41 -5.31
CA TRP A 108 -1.72 -9.82 -6.22
C TRP A 108 -1.12 -8.72 -7.10
N ALA A 109 -0.82 -7.55 -6.55
CA ALA A 109 -0.35 -6.38 -7.30
C ALA A 109 1.02 -6.64 -7.93
N GLY A 110 1.94 -7.25 -7.18
CA GLY A 110 3.24 -7.65 -7.69
C GLY A 110 3.13 -8.68 -8.81
N GLY A 111 2.20 -9.63 -8.72
CA GLY A 111 1.96 -10.60 -9.78
C GLY A 111 1.45 -9.97 -11.08
N ILE A 112 0.61 -8.94 -10.98
CA ILE A 112 0.18 -8.12 -12.13
C ILE A 112 1.37 -7.39 -12.74
N MET A 113 2.24 -6.76 -11.92
CA MET A 113 3.46 -6.11 -12.39
C MET A 113 4.39 -7.11 -13.10
N ALA A 114 4.54 -8.31 -12.56
CA ALA A 114 5.33 -9.37 -13.16
C ALA A 114 4.75 -9.84 -14.50
N LEU A 115 3.43 -10.05 -14.59
CA LEU A 115 2.76 -10.36 -15.86
C LEU A 115 2.91 -9.23 -16.89
N ALA A 116 2.77 -7.97 -16.48
CA ALA A 116 2.95 -6.81 -17.35
C ALA A 116 4.38 -6.67 -17.89
N SER A 117 5.38 -7.21 -17.17
CA SER A 117 6.77 -7.24 -17.62
C SER A 117 7.05 -8.32 -18.66
N LEU A 118 6.16 -9.31 -18.82
CA LEU A 118 6.35 -10.43 -19.74
C LEU A 118 5.87 -10.08 -21.15
N ARG A 119 6.52 -10.70 -22.13
CA ARG A 119 6.16 -10.62 -23.54
C ARG A 119 5.97 -12.05 -24.08
N PRO A 120 4.75 -12.60 -24.08
CA PRO A 120 4.51 -13.94 -24.60
C PRO A 120 4.81 -13.98 -26.12
N PRO A 121 5.54 -15.00 -26.62
CA PRO A 121 5.97 -15.06 -28.03
C PRO A 121 4.78 -15.11 -29.00
N ASP A 122 3.72 -15.84 -28.64
CA ASP A 122 2.51 -16.00 -29.45
C ASP A 122 1.38 -15.04 -29.04
N GLY A 123 1.69 -14.02 -28.23
CA GLY A 123 0.71 -13.08 -27.69
C GLY A 123 -0.15 -13.62 -26.55
N TRP A 124 -0.96 -12.73 -25.98
CA TRP A 124 -1.82 -13.01 -24.82
C TRP A 124 -3.06 -13.87 -25.13
N SER A 125 -3.40 -14.03 -26.40
CA SER A 125 -4.48 -14.91 -26.87
C SER A 125 -4.07 -16.39 -26.94
N SER A 126 -2.77 -16.68 -26.86
CA SER A 126 -2.26 -18.05 -26.93
C SER A 126 -2.80 -18.93 -25.79
N PRO A 127 -3.02 -20.24 -26.02
CA PRO A 127 -3.51 -21.15 -24.99
C PRO A 127 -2.62 -21.19 -23.73
N GLN A 128 -1.30 -21.05 -23.92
CA GLN A 128 -0.33 -21.01 -22.82
C GLN A 128 -0.46 -19.73 -22.00
N ALA A 129 -0.59 -18.57 -22.64
CA ALA A 129 -0.75 -17.30 -21.93
C ALA A 129 -2.08 -17.24 -21.18
N ARG A 130 -3.16 -17.74 -21.80
CA ARG A 130 -4.46 -17.91 -21.13
C ARG A 130 -4.37 -18.83 -19.92
N ALA A 131 -3.72 -19.99 -20.05
CA ALA A 131 -3.53 -20.91 -18.92
C ALA A 131 -2.76 -20.26 -17.76
N LEU A 132 -1.73 -19.45 -18.06
CA LEU A 132 -1.00 -18.70 -17.03
C LEU A 132 -1.90 -17.66 -16.35
N ILE A 133 -2.67 -16.89 -17.11
CA ILE A 133 -3.62 -15.90 -16.59
C ILE A 133 -4.67 -16.58 -15.71
N GLU A 134 -5.25 -17.70 -16.13
CA GLU A 134 -6.28 -18.42 -15.37
C GLU A 134 -5.74 -19.00 -14.05
N ARG A 135 -4.48 -19.48 -14.05
CA ARG A 135 -3.77 -19.89 -12.83
C ARG A 135 -3.53 -18.70 -11.90
N PHE A 136 -3.02 -17.60 -12.46
CA PHE A 136 -2.75 -16.39 -11.71
C PHE A 136 -4.02 -15.77 -11.14
N ALA A 137 -5.12 -15.73 -11.91
CA ALA A 137 -6.39 -15.16 -11.49
C ALA A 137 -6.94 -15.82 -10.21
N ARG A 138 -6.79 -17.14 -10.05
CA ARG A 138 -7.18 -17.85 -8.81
C ARG A 138 -6.36 -17.39 -7.61
N VAL A 139 -5.04 -17.32 -7.77
CA VAL A 139 -4.12 -16.86 -6.71
C VAL A 139 -4.37 -15.39 -6.39
N ALA A 140 -4.49 -14.55 -7.41
CA ALA A 140 -4.74 -13.12 -7.31
C ALA A 140 -6.04 -12.82 -6.58
N LEU A 141 -7.12 -13.57 -6.83
CA LEU A 141 -8.40 -13.40 -6.14
C LEU A 141 -8.31 -13.74 -4.65
N LEU A 142 -7.67 -14.85 -4.31
CA LEU A 142 -7.45 -15.23 -2.91
C LEU A 142 -6.55 -14.22 -2.19
N ALA A 143 -5.44 -13.83 -2.83
CA ALA A 143 -4.51 -12.84 -2.30
C ALA A 143 -5.18 -11.46 -2.13
N PHE A 144 -5.99 -11.03 -3.09
CA PHE A 144 -6.78 -9.81 -2.99
C PHE A 144 -7.77 -9.88 -1.83
N ALA A 145 -8.50 -10.99 -1.66
CA ALA A 145 -9.44 -11.15 -0.56
C ALA A 145 -8.74 -11.06 0.81
N VAL A 146 -7.57 -11.69 0.96
CA VAL A 146 -6.74 -11.59 2.17
C VAL A 146 -6.26 -10.15 2.40
N THR A 147 -5.79 -9.47 1.34
CA THR A 147 -5.35 -8.07 1.41
C THR A 147 -6.49 -7.14 1.83
N ALA A 148 -7.68 -7.35 1.27
CA ALA A 148 -8.87 -6.58 1.62
C ALA A 148 -9.29 -6.83 3.07
N LEU A 149 -9.38 -8.09 3.50
CA LEU A 149 -9.75 -8.45 4.87
C LEU A 149 -8.77 -7.88 5.89
N THR A 150 -7.46 -8.08 5.69
CA THR A 150 -6.44 -7.53 6.59
C THR A 150 -6.40 -6.00 6.58
N GLY A 151 -6.77 -5.36 5.47
CA GLY A 151 -6.94 -3.91 5.40
C GLY A 151 -8.14 -3.41 6.21
N VAL A 152 -9.26 -4.14 6.18
CA VAL A 152 -10.46 -3.83 7.00
C VAL A 152 -10.20 -4.07 8.48
N LEU A 153 -9.52 -5.16 8.83
CA LEU A 153 -9.18 -5.47 10.23
C LEU A 153 -8.27 -4.39 10.83
N GLN A 154 -7.20 -4.01 10.13
CA GLN A 154 -6.32 -2.92 10.57
C GLN A 154 -7.05 -1.59 10.70
N ALA A 155 -8.04 -1.34 9.84
CA ALA A 155 -8.86 -0.14 9.95
C ALA A 155 -9.75 -0.17 11.20
N GLY A 156 -10.38 -1.30 11.51
CA GLY A 156 -11.22 -1.47 12.69
C GLY A 156 -10.49 -1.23 14.01
N GLU A 157 -9.19 -1.51 14.08
CA GLU A 157 -8.36 -1.22 15.26
C GLU A 157 -8.05 0.28 15.43
N GLN A 158 -8.18 1.06 14.36
CA GLN A 158 -7.81 2.47 14.34
C GLN A 158 -9.01 3.40 14.56
N LEU A 159 -10.23 2.97 14.21
CA LEU A 159 -11.47 3.67 14.55
C LEU A 159 -11.89 3.35 15.99
N ARG A 160 -11.98 4.38 16.84
CA ARG A 160 -12.48 4.22 18.21
C ARG A 160 -14.00 4.27 18.27
N ASP A 161 -14.63 5.04 17.37
CA ASP A 161 -16.08 5.19 17.27
C ASP A 161 -16.57 5.12 15.81
N VAL A 162 -17.79 4.61 15.60
CA VAL A 162 -18.39 4.49 14.25
C VAL A 162 -18.64 5.86 13.62
N SER A 163 -18.85 6.90 14.43
CA SER A 163 -18.98 8.28 13.93
C SER A 163 -17.73 8.75 13.20
N ASP A 164 -16.55 8.22 13.53
CA ASP A 164 -15.28 8.63 12.93
C ASP A 164 -15.20 8.24 11.44
N LEU A 165 -16.06 7.33 10.95
CA LEU A 165 -16.12 6.94 9.54
C LEU A 165 -16.48 8.10 8.61
N TRP A 166 -17.31 9.04 9.04
CA TRP A 166 -17.77 10.15 8.20
C TRP A 166 -17.40 11.53 8.73
N THR A 167 -16.93 11.64 9.97
CA THR A 167 -16.44 12.90 10.54
C THR A 167 -14.94 13.10 10.35
N THR A 168 -14.17 12.02 10.22
CA THR A 168 -12.71 12.09 10.08
C THR A 168 -12.27 11.85 8.64
N THR A 169 -11.15 12.47 8.24
CA THR A 169 -10.57 12.23 6.92
C THR A 169 -10.13 10.78 6.75
N TYR A 170 -9.63 10.15 7.82
CA TYR A 170 -9.29 8.73 7.84
C TYR A 170 -10.50 7.84 7.49
N GLY A 171 -11.65 8.11 8.11
CA GLY A 171 -12.91 7.42 7.85
C GLY A 171 -13.37 7.56 6.39
N LEU A 172 -13.27 8.77 5.82
CA LEU A 172 -13.60 9.00 4.41
C LEU A 172 -12.67 8.24 3.45
N VAL A 173 -11.36 8.21 3.72
CA VAL A 173 -10.39 7.42 2.94
C VAL A 173 -10.75 5.94 2.99
N LEU A 174 -11.11 5.45 4.18
CA LEU A 174 -11.52 4.06 4.38
C LEU A 174 -12.79 3.73 3.58
N LEU A 175 -13.80 4.60 3.59
CA LEU A 175 -15.03 4.42 2.81
C LEU A 175 -14.74 4.33 1.31
N VAL A 176 -13.89 5.21 0.78
CA VAL A 176 -13.47 5.16 -0.64
C VAL A 176 -12.75 3.83 -0.93
N LYS A 177 -11.86 3.39 -0.03
CA LYS A 177 -11.14 2.11 -0.17
C LYS A 177 -12.10 0.91 -0.14
N CYS A 178 -13.11 0.92 0.73
CA CYS A 178 -14.14 -0.11 0.77
C CYS A 178 -15.01 -0.11 -0.49
N ALA A 179 -15.43 1.06 -0.97
CA ALA A 179 -16.19 1.19 -2.22
C ALA A 179 -15.39 0.69 -3.43
N ALA A 180 -14.09 0.98 -3.49
CA ALA A 180 -13.18 0.47 -4.51
C ALA A 180 -13.10 -1.07 -4.52
N VAL A 181 -12.97 -1.68 -3.34
CA VAL A 181 -12.93 -3.14 -3.19
C VAL A 181 -14.26 -3.77 -3.64
N LEU A 182 -15.39 -3.20 -3.24
CA LEU A 182 -16.72 -3.69 -3.64
C LEU A 182 -16.94 -3.55 -5.15
N ALA A 183 -16.52 -2.43 -5.75
CA ALA A 183 -16.56 -2.23 -7.19
C ALA A 183 -15.72 -3.31 -7.91
N MET A 184 -14.50 -3.55 -7.44
CA MET A 184 -13.59 -4.54 -8.03
C MET A 184 -14.11 -5.98 -7.89
N LEU A 185 -14.79 -6.33 -6.79
CA LEU A 185 -15.48 -7.61 -6.64
C LEU A 185 -16.67 -7.73 -7.61
N GLY A 186 -17.49 -6.68 -7.73
CA GLY A 186 -18.59 -6.62 -8.68
C GLY A 186 -18.13 -6.81 -10.12
N LEU A 187 -17.03 -6.17 -10.49
CA LEU A 187 -16.30 -6.33 -11.74
C LEU A 187 -15.86 -7.78 -11.99
N SER A 188 -15.19 -8.40 -11.01
CA SER A 188 -14.74 -9.79 -11.13
C SER A 188 -15.90 -10.77 -11.31
N LEU A 189 -17.06 -10.49 -10.71
CA LEU A 189 -18.26 -11.30 -10.86
C LEU A 189 -18.95 -11.02 -12.21
N ALA A 190 -19.02 -9.76 -12.65
CA ALA A 190 -19.61 -9.37 -13.93
C ALA A 190 -18.81 -9.90 -15.13
N TRP A 191 -17.48 -9.88 -15.04
CA TRP A 191 -16.58 -10.47 -16.02
C TRP A 191 -16.77 -11.99 -16.12
N ARG A 192 -16.87 -12.68 -14.97
CA ARG A 192 -17.20 -14.12 -14.92
C ARG A 192 -18.59 -14.42 -15.49
N ALA A 193 -19.53 -13.48 -15.38
CA ALA A 193 -20.87 -13.58 -15.95
C ALA A 193 -20.94 -13.18 -17.44
N GLY A 194 -19.81 -12.87 -18.09
CA GLY A 194 -19.74 -12.58 -19.53
C GLY A 194 -20.26 -11.20 -19.95
N ARG A 195 -20.38 -10.23 -19.02
CA ARG A 195 -20.90 -8.89 -19.33
C ARG A 195 -19.79 -7.97 -19.86
N PRO A 196 -20.00 -7.20 -20.95
CA PRO A 196 -19.01 -6.26 -21.48
C PRO A 196 -19.01 -4.96 -20.66
N VAL A 197 -18.11 -4.89 -19.70
CA VAL A 197 -17.90 -3.73 -18.82
C VAL A 197 -16.39 -3.41 -18.92
N ALA A 198 -16.02 -2.28 -19.55
CA ALA A 198 -14.59 -2.00 -19.82
C ALA A 198 -14.22 -0.50 -19.88
N ARG A 199 -15.05 0.36 -20.47
CA ARG A 199 -14.64 1.77 -20.73
C ARG A 199 -14.99 2.76 -19.61
N LEU A 200 -16.18 2.67 -19.02
CA LEU A 200 -16.57 3.49 -17.86
C LEU A 200 -15.82 3.09 -16.58
N GLU A 201 -15.33 1.85 -16.53
CA GLU A 201 -14.67 1.29 -15.35
C GLU A 201 -13.18 1.61 -15.26
N ALA A 202 -12.47 1.70 -16.39
CA ALA A 202 -11.08 2.16 -16.38
C ALA A 202 -10.97 3.59 -15.84
N LEU A 203 -11.93 4.45 -16.20
CA LEU A 203 -12.03 5.81 -15.67
C LEU A 203 -12.33 5.81 -14.18
N ALA A 204 -13.29 4.99 -13.70
CA ALA A 204 -13.57 4.87 -12.28
C ALA A 204 -12.37 4.33 -11.48
N ALA A 205 -11.66 3.33 -12.00
CA ALA A 205 -10.47 2.77 -11.37
C ALA A 205 -9.32 3.79 -11.32
N ILE A 206 -9.06 4.52 -12.41
CA ILE A 206 -8.06 5.60 -12.44
C ILE A 206 -8.44 6.71 -11.47
N LEU A 207 -9.72 7.09 -11.38
CA LEU A 207 -10.21 8.16 -10.51
C LEU A 207 -10.13 7.75 -9.04
N VAL A 208 -10.44 6.50 -8.72
CA VAL A 208 -10.27 5.91 -7.39
C VAL A 208 -8.79 5.81 -7.00
N VAL A 209 -7.94 5.29 -7.89
CA VAL A 209 -6.48 5.21 -7.64
C VAL A 209 -5.88 6.62 -7.50
N GLY A 210 -6.30 7.57 -8.34
CA GLY A 210 -5.89 8.97 -8.27
C GLY A 210 -6.34 9.63 -6.97
N ALA A 211 -7.59 9.45 -6.56
CA ALA A 211 -8.11 9.95 -5.30
C ALA A 211 -7.41 9.31 -4.09
N THR A 212 -7.11 8.01 -4.16
CA THR A 212 -6.38 7.29 -3.10
C THR A 212 -4.92 7.74 -3.02
N ALA A 213 -4.25 7.94 -4.15
CA ALA A 213 -2.89 8.47 -4.22
C ALA A 213 -2.83 9.92 -3.71
N LEU A 214 -3.83 10.74 -4.04
CA LEU A 214 -3.97 12.10 -3.55
C LEU A 214 -4.15 12.10 -2.02
N LEU A 215 -5.03 11.24 -1.50
CA LEU A 215 -5.27 11.10 -0.07
C LEU A 215 -4.09 10.47 0.70
N ALA A 216 -3.27 9.64 0.06
CA ALA A 216 -2.04 9.11 0.65
C ALA A 216 -0.88 10.11 0.62
N ALA A 217 -0.81 10.98 -0.41
CA ALA A 217 0.19 12.01 -0.55
C ALA A 217 -0.04 13.19 0.41
N PHE A 218 -1.29 13.46 0.77
CA PHE A 218 -1.64 14.41 1.82
C PHE A 218 -2.05 13.62 3.07
N PRO A 219 -1.15 13.42 4.05
CA PRO A 219 -1.59 13.03 5.39
C PRO A 219 -2.46 14.19 5.91
N ALA A 220 -3.75 14.10 5.63
CA ALA A 220 -4.73 15.09 6.00
C ALA A 220 -4.94 14.97 7.51
N GLN A 221 -4.06 15.69 8.22
CA GLN A 221 -4.29 16.43 9.43
C GLN A 221 -5.36 15.82 10.34
N ALA A 222 -4.90 14.93 11.23
CA ALA A 222 -5.56 14.72 12.52
C ALA A 222 -5.47 16.00 13.37
#